data_AF-A0A391NKJ7-F1
#
_entry.id   AF-A0A391NKJ7-F1
#
_cell.length_a   1.000
_cell.length_b   1.000
_cell.length_c   1.000
_cell.angle_alpha   90.00
_cell.angle_beta   90.00
_cell.angle_gamma   90.00
#
_symmetry.space_group_name_H-M   'P 1'
#
loop_
_entity.id
_entity.type
_entity.pdbx_description
1 polymer ?
#
loop_
_entity_poly.entity_id
_entity_poly.type
_entity_poly.pdbx_seq_one_letter_code
_entity_poly.pdbx_strand_id
1 'polypeptide(L)'
;MALVGSDGNIEWFCPGRFDAAPLIWPLLDRQRSGRLQLKAQEADSRIRYLDETAILEFDIKGSTGRARVTLCMGWPESTDGQHLLWQIEGVAGHCDFELIFEPRPDFGNMPGEASLSAEGLSFGYQGQQLLLHADCPLHPHGDGWAGQLSVAAGERRRLHWRLLAGLYSGFGSAHVF
;
A
#
# COMPACT_ATOMS: atom_id res chain seq x y z
N MET A 1 4.95 5.46 -9.36
CA MET A 1 5.08 6.65 -8.49
C MET A 1 4.01 6.60 -7.42
N ALA A 2 4.28 7.11 -6.21
CA ALA A 2 3.28 7.28 -5.15
C ALA A 2 3.35 8.70 -4.57
N LEU A 3 2.20 9.32 -4.34
CA LEU A 3 2.03 10.55 -3.58
C LEU A 3 1.36 10.21 -2.25
N VAL A 4 1.89 10.76 -1.16
CA VAL A 4 1.39 10.53 0.19
C VAL A 4 0.85 11.85 0.73
N GLY A 5 -0.36 11.82 1.28
CA GLY A 5 -0.98 12.94 1.97
C GLY A 5 -0.34 13.20 3.34
N SER A 6 -0.64 14.36 3.92
CA SER A 6 -0.16 14.74 5.25
C SER A 6 -0.68 13.82 6.37
N ASP A 7 -1.79 13.14 6.12
CA ASP A 7 -2.41 12.14 7.00
C ASP A 7 -1.86 10.72 6.80
N GLY A 8 -0.87 10.55 5.91
CA GLY A 8 -0.24 9.26 5.61
C GLY A 8 -0.98 8.39 4.61
N ASN A 9 -2.12 8.86 4.09
CA ASN A 9 -2.86 8.14 3.06
C ASN A 9 -2.17 8.28 1.70
N ILE A 10 -2.28 7.25 0.86
CA ILE A 10 -1.84 7.33 -0.53
C ILE A 10 -2.88 8.14 -1.33
N GLU A 11 -2.48 9.31 -1.81
CA GLU A 11 -3.34 10.23 -2.58
C GLU A 11 -3.19 10.03 -4.10
N TRP A 12 -2.12 9.35 -4.53
CA TRP A 12 -1.90 8.94 -5.91
C TRP A 12 -0.94 7.74 -5.97
N PHE A 13 -1.22 6.73 -6.78
CA PHE A 13 -0.30 5.60 -6.97
C PHE A 13 -0.43 4.98 -8.36
N CYS A 14 0.69 4.96 -9.07
CA CYS A 14 0.86 4.29 -10.38
C CYS A 14 1.87 3.14 -10.24
N PRO A 15 1.40 1.88 -10.25
CA PRO A 15 2.29 0.72 -10.28
C PRO A 15 3.06 0.57 -11.60
N GLY A 16 4.34 0.21 -11.48
CA GLY A 16 5.26 -0.12 -12.58
C GLY A 16 5.89 1.10 -13.25
N ARG A 17 5.09 2.09 -13.65
CA ARG A 17 5.59 3.31 -14.31
C ARG A 17 5.04 4.56 -13.64
N PHE A 18 5.83 5.63 -13.65
CA PHE A 18 5.42 6.89 -13.00
C PHE A 18 4.31 7.62 -13.76
N ASP A 19 4.18 7.36 -15.07
CA ASP A 19 3.22 7.97 -16.00
C ASP A 19 2.05 7.03 -16.36
N ALA A 20 1.95 5.85 -15.75
CA ALA A 20 0.84 4.92 -15.98
C ALA A 20 -0.48 5.44 -15.39
N ALA A 21 -1.59 4.87 -15.85
CA ALA A 21 -2.89 5.10 -15.23
C ALA A 21 -2.87 4.67 -13.75
N PRO A 22 -3.50 5.44 -12.84
CA PRO A 22 -3.39 5.20 -11.41
C PRO A 22 -4.24 4.00 -10.96
N LEU A 23 -3.74 3.32 -9.91
CA LEU A 23 -4.51 2.36 -9.11
C LEU A 23 -5.29 3.06 -7.99
N ILE A 24 -4.69 4.12 -7.44
CA ILE A 24 -5.20 4.94 -6.33
C ILE A 24 -5.07 6.40 -6.75
N TRP A 25 -6.14 7.18 -6.63
CA TRP A 25 -6.22 8.56 -7.11
C TRP A 25 -7.16 9.49 -6.31
N PRO A 26 -7.19 9.46 -4.95
CA PRO A 26 -8.05 10.36 -4.16
C PRO A 26 -7.87 11.85 -4.46
N LEU A 27 -6.69 12.24 -4.95
CA LEU A 27 -6.39 13.60 -5.35
C LEU A 27 -7.38 14.18 -6.38
N LEU A 28 -7.95 13.34 -7.26
CA LEU A 28 -8.91 13.79 -8.27
C LEU A 28 -10.36 13.64 -7.80
N ASP A 29 -10.71 12.54 -7.14
CA ASP A 29 -12.06 12.28 -6.63
C ASP A 29 -12.01 11.29 -5.47
N ARG A 30 -12.23 11.76 -4.24
CA ARG A 30 -12.18 10.90 -3.04
C ARG A 30 -13.31 9.88 -2.96
N GLN A 31 -14.43 10.09 -3.63
CA GLN A 31 -15.59 9.20 -3.55
C GLN A 31 -15.47 8.06 -4.55
N ARG A 32 -14.95 8.33 -5.75
CA ARG A 32 -14.82 7.33 -6.81
C ARG A 32 -13.46 6.63 -6.84
N SER A 33 -12.44 7.24 -6.22
CA SER A 33 -11.11 6.66 -6.15
C SER A 33 -11.05 5.39 -5.32
N GLY A 34 -10.02 4.60 -5.58
CA GLY A 34 -9.53 3.59 -4.66
C GLY A 34 -8.89 4.21 -3.41
N ARG A 35 -8.62 3.35 -2.42
CA ARG A 35 -8.01 3.71 -1.14
C ARG A 35 -6.85 2.76 -0.83
N LEU A 36 -5.71 3.32 -0.41
CA LEU A 36 -4.63 2.57 0.21
C LEU A 36 -4.18 3.37 1.43
N GLN A 37 -4.59 2.90 2.61
CA GLN A 37 -4.56 3.69 3.83
C GLN A 37 -4.09 2.82 5.00
N LEU A 38 -3.22 3.38 5.84
CA LEU A 38 -2.87 2.82 7.13
C LEU A 38 -3.13 3.92 8.17
N LYS A 39 -4.24 3.80 8.90
CA LYS A 39 -4.72 4.82 9.82
C LYS A 39 -4.48 4.39 11.25
N ALA A 40 -3.81 5.22 12.03
CA ALA A 40 -3.82 5.08 13.48
C ALA A 40 -5.18 5.53 14.03
N GLN A 41 -5.76 4.77 14.96
CA GLN A 41 -7.03 5.14 15.59
C GLN A 41 -6.82 6.29 16.58
N GLU A 42 -7.69 7.30 16.49
CA GLU A 42 -7.75 8.44 17.44
C GLU A 42 -6.40 9.10 17.73
N ALA A 43 -5.61 9.33 16.68
CA ALA A 43 -4.24 9.80 16.84
C ALA A 43 -3.99 11.14 16.17
N ASP A 44 -3.17 11.96 16.84
CA ASP A 44 -2.48 13.07 16.20
C ASP A 44 -1.21 12.53 15.53
N SER A 45 -0.90 13.01 14.33
CA SER A 45 0.32 12.65 13.62
C SER A 45 1.16 13.87 13.26
N ARG A 46 2.48 13.70 13.28
CA ARG A 46 3.44 14.67 12.73
C ARG A 46 4.24 13.98 11.64
N ILE A 47 4.38 14.67 10.51
CA ILE A 47 5.04 14.15 9.32
C ILE A 47 6.36 14.88 9.06
N ARG A 48 7.39 14.13 8.67
CA ARG A 48 8.64 14.68 8.13
C ARG A 48 9.30 13.68 7.20
N TYR A 49 10.12 14.16 6.28
CA TYR A 49 11.10 13.29 5.63
C TYR A 49 12.28 13.08 6.57
N LEU A 50 12.86 11.88 6.55
CA LEU A 50 14.15 11.64 7.19
C LEU A 50 15.25 12.30 6.35
N ASP A 51 16.15 13.00 7.04
CA ASP A 51 17.21 13.80 6.42
C ASP A 51 18.01 12.99 5.40
N GLU A 52 18.24 13.58 4.23
CA GLU A 52 19.00 12.97 3.13
C GLU A 52 18.43 11.64 2.59
N THR A 53 17.14 11.37 2.80
CA THR A 53 16.47 10.17 2.27
C THR A 53 15.12 10.46 1.62
N ALA A 54 14.60 9.50 0.85
CA ALA A 54 13.22 9.49 0.35
C ALA A 54 12.25 8.75 1.30
N ILE A 55 12.57 8.68 2.59
CA ILE A 55 11.74 8.00 3.60
C ILE A 55 10.90 9.03 4.33
N LEU A 56 9.60 8.79 4.37
CA LEU A 56 8.61 9.60 5.08
C LEU A 56 8.37 8.99 6.47
N GLU A 57 8.48 9.79 7.53
CA GLU A 57 8.24 9.38 8.90
C GLU A 57 6.99 10.08 9.46
N PHE A 58 6.13 9.30 10.10
CA PHE A 58 5.00 9.75 10.89
C PHE A 58 5.24 9.41 12.37
N ASP A 59 5.34 10.43 13.23
CA ASP A 59 5.26 10.26 14.68
C ASP A 59 3.77 10.28 15.06
N ILE A 60 3.29 9.13 15.53
CA ILE A 60 1.89 8.89 15.89
C ILE A 60 1.76 9.00 17.40
N LYS A 61 0.85 9.86 17.85
CA LYS A 61 0.44 9.96 19.25
C LYS A 61 -1.02 9.53 19.37
N GLY A 62 -1.22 8.25 19.70
CA GLY A 62 -2.54 7.71 20.00
C GLY A 62 -2.96 7.99 21.45
N SER A 63 -4.20 7.62 21.77
CA SER A 63 -4.77 7.78 23.12
C SER A 63 -4.09 6.88 24.16
N THR A 64 -3.62 5.70 23.76
CA THR A 64 -3.03 4.67 24.64
C THR A 64 -1.53 4.45 24.44
N GLY A 65 -0.89 5.17 23.52
CA GLY A 65 0.52 4.97 23.21
C GLY A 65 1.08 5.88 22.12
N ARG A 66 2.30 5.58 21.71
CA ARG A 66 3.02 6.24 20.64
C ARG A 66 3.62 5.21 19.70
N ALA A 67 3.60 5.51 18.42
CA ALA A 67 4.22 4.70 17.39
C ALA A 67 4.97 5.59 16.40
N ARG A 68 5.91 5.01 15.68
CA ARG A 68 6.57 5.61 14.54
C ARG A 68 6.25 4.77 13.30
N VAL A 69 5.77 5.41 12.25
CA VAL A 69 5.56 4.76 10.96
C VAL A 69 6.51 5.38 9.95
N THR A 70 7.33 4.55 9.31
CA THR A 70 8.13 4.99 8.16
C THR A 70 7.57 4.38 6.88
N LEU A 71 7.39 5.20 5.86
CA LEU A 71 6.97 4.81 4.52
C LEU A 71 8.09 5.11 3.53
N CYS A 72 8.48 4.12 2.74
CA CYS A 72 9.37 4.31 1.61
C CYS A 72 8.84 3.62 0.35
N MET A 73 9.26 4.12 -0.80
CA MET A 73 9.03 3.50 -2.09
C MET A 73 10.37 3.06 -2.68
N GLY A 74 10.51 1.77 -2.97
CA GLY A 74 11.61 1.26 -3.78
C GLY A 74 11.25 1.29 -5.26
N TRP A 75 12.18 1.73 -6.10
CA TRP A 75 12.03 1.71 -7.56
C TRP A 75 12.75 0.49 -8.17
N PRO A 76 12.25 -0.09 -9.27
CA PRO A 76 12.73 -1.35 -9.89
C PRO A 76 14.16 -1.38 -10.45
N GLU A 77 15.11 -0.61 -9.93
CA GLU A 77 16.55 -0.83 -10.24
C GLU A 77 17.08 -2.14 -9.62
N SER A 78 16.31 -2.78 -8.72
CA SER A 78 16.58 -4.11 -8.16
C SER A 78 15.70 -5.20 -8.80
N THR A 79 16.13 -6.46 -8.65
CA THR A 79 15.39 -7.68 -9.06
C THR A 79 13.99 -7.82 -8.43
N ASP A 80 13.63 -6.98 -7.47
CA ASP A 80 12.42 -7.13 -6.65
C ASP A 80 11.20 -6.31 -7.11
N GLY A 81 11.34 -5.51 -8.17
CA GLY A 81 10.26 -4.67 -8.69
C GLY A 81 9.98 -3.41 -7.86
N GLN A 82 9.01 -2.60 -8.28
CA GLN A 82 8.54 -1.45 -7.50
C GLN A 82 7.86 -1.95 -6.21
N HIS A 83 8.14 -1.32 -5.08
CA HIS A 83 7.46 -1.64 -3.83
C HIS A 83 7.14 -0.40 -2.97
N LEU A 84 6.13 -0.52 -2.12
CA LEU A 84 5.82 0.40 -1.04
C LEU A 84 5.91 -0.35 0.28
N LEU A 85 6.69 0.17 1.22
CA LEU A 85 6.91 -0.46 2.52
C LEU A 85 6.56 0.52 3.64
N TRP A 86 5.60 0.13 4.47
CA TRP A 86 5.39 0.73 5.78
C TRP A 86 6.06 -0.15 6.83
N GLN A 87 6.90 0.45 7.65
CA GLN A 87 7.39 -0.15 8.88
C GLN A 87 6.80 0.62 10.07
N ILE A 88 6.15 -0.12 10.97
CA ILE A 88 5.41 0.41 12.10
C ILE A 88 6.14 -0.06 13.36
N GLU A 89 6.64 0.87 14.15
CA GLU A 89 7.39 0.62 15.38
C GLU A 89 6.63 1.19 16.58
N GLY A 90 6.35 0.36 17.58
CA GLY A 90 5.76 0.81 18.84
C GLY A 90 6.82 1.47 19.71
N VAL A 91 6.59 2.72 20.10
CA VAL A 91 7.55 3.52 20.88
C VAL A 91 7.23 3.45 22.37
N ALA A 92 5.94 3.56 22.74
CA ALA A 92 5.48 3.50 24.12
C ALA A 92 4.00 3.08 24.15
N GLY A 93 3.58 2.36 25.20
CA GLY A 93 2.19 1.87 25.28
C GLY A 93 1.85 0.94 24.12
N HIS A 94 0.64 1.07 23.57
CA HIS A 94 0.24 0.41 22.33
C HIS A 94 -0.49 1.39 21.40
N CYS A 95 -0.48 1.11 20.10
CA CYS A 95 -1.27 1.83 19.12
C CYS A 95 -1.96 0.85 18.17
N ASP A 96 -3.22 1.12 17.88
CA ASP A 96 -4.03 0.34 16.96
C ASP A 96 -4.13 1.04 15.61
N PHE A 97 -4.05 0.23 14.56
CA PHE A 97 -4.08 0.68 13.18
C PHE A 97 -5.14 -0.08 12.38
N GLU A 98 -5.80 0.64 11.50
CA GLU A 98 -6.67 0.10 10.45
C GLU A 98 -5.99 0.24 9.10
N LEU A 99 -5.90 -0.87 8.38
CA LEU A 99 -5.47 -0.95 7.01
C LEU A 99 -6.69 -1.04 6.11
N ILE A 100 -6.78 -0.18 5.11
CA ILE A 100 -7.78 -0.26 4.03
C ILE A 100 -7.06 -0.34 2.69
N PHE A 101 -7.45 -1.33 1.89
CA PHE A 101 -7.03 -1.47 0.50
C PHE A 101 -8.25 -1.70 -0.41
N GLU A 102 -8.57 -0.71 -1.22
CA GLU A 102 -9.65 -0.73 -2.20
C GLU A 102 -9.09 -0.24 -3.55
N PRO A 103 -8.63 -1.14 -4.43
CA PRO A 103 -8.04 -0.74 -5.70
C PRO A 103 -9.10 -0.28 -6.71
N ARG A 104 -8.81 0.79 -7.46
CA ARG A 104 -9.63 1.27 -8.60
C ARG A 104 -8.76 1.60 -9.81
N PRO A 105 -8.33 0.57 -10.57
CA PRO A 105 -7.44 0.76 -11.71
C PRO A 105 -8.05 1.68 -12.77
N ASP A 106 -7.19 2.45 -13.44
CA ASP A 106 -7.53 3.22 -14.63
C ASP A 106 -8.75 4.14 -14.42
N PHE A 107 -8.73 4.90 -13.33
CA PHE A 107 -9.82 5.81 -12.95
C PHE A 107 -11.17 5.10 -12.71
N GLY A 108 -11.12 3.80 -12.39
CA GLY A 108 -12.29 2.95 -12.21
C GLY A 108 -12.89 2.41 -13.51
N ASN A 109 -12.22 2.61 -14.67
CA ASN A 109 -12.69 2.10 -15.96
C ASN A 109 -12.29 0.65 -16.21
N MET A 110 -11.55 0.04 -15.28
CA MET A 110 -10.99 -1.28 -15.47
C MET A 110 -11.21 -2.20 -14.27
N PRO A 111 -11.67 -3.44 -14.50
CA PRO A 111 -11.75 -4.43 -13.43
C PRO A 111 -10.35 -4.87 -13.00
N GLY A 112 -10.28 -5.41 -11.78
CA GLY A 112 -9.16 -6.21 -11.34
C GLY A 112 -9.67 -7.40 -10.55
N GLU A 113 -8.83 -8.41 -10.45
CA GLU A 113 -9.12 -9.65 -9.74
C GLU A 113 -8.24 -9.74 -8.51
N ALA A 114 -8.80 -10.25 -7.42
CA ALA A 114 -8.08 -10.39 -6.17
C ALA A 114 -8.20 -11.80 -5.62
N SER A 115 -7.13 -12.30 -5.01
CA SER A 115 -7.18 -13.54 -4.27
C SER A 115 -6.31 -13.45 -3.02
N LEU A 116 -6.84 -13.95 -1.91
CA LEU A 116 -6.15 -14.01 -0.63
C LEU A 116 -5.55 -15.41 -0.46
N SER A 117 -4.24 -15.47 -0.18
CA SER A 117 -3.51 -16.71 0.08
C SER A 117 -2.60 -16.57 1.30
N ALA A 118 -1.79 -17.60 1.58
CA ALA A 118 -0.83 -17.56 2.69
C ALA A 118 0.30 -16.52 2.45
N GLU A 119 0.58 -16.19 1.20
CA GLU A 119 1.60 -15.23 0.78
C GLU A 119 1.14 -13.77 0.93
N GLY A 120 -0.18 -13.55 1.03
CA GLY A 120 -0.80 -12.23 1.14
C GLY A 120 -2.01 -12.07 0.22
N LEU A 121 -2.44 -10.83 0.05
CA LEU A 121 -3.48 -10.46 -0.90
C LEU A 121 -2.87 -10.13 -2.26
N SER A 122 -3.17 -10.95 -3.27
CA SER A 122 -2.83 -10.66 -4.66
C SER A 122 -3.90 -9.81 -5.31
N PHE A 123 -3.49 -8.90 -6.19
CA PHE A 123 -4.38 -8.11 -7.04
C PHE A 123 -3.80 -7.97 -8.45
N GLY A 124 -4.59 -8.35 -9.46
CA GLY A 124 -4.19 -8.37 -10.86
C GLY A 124 -5.07 -7.50 -11.75
N TYR A 125 -4.46 -6.75 -12.66
CA TYR A 125 -5.14 -5.98 -13.72
C TYR A 125 -4.16 -5.67 -14.87
N GLN A 126 -4.63 -5.59 -16.13
CA GLN A 126 -3.78 -5.38 -17.32
C GLN A 126 -2.47 -6.18 -17.38
N GLY A 127 -2.47 -7.43 -16.92
CA GLY A 127 -1.24 -8.24 -16.86
C GLY A 127 -0.21 -7.79 -15.83
N GLN A 128 -0.50 -6.74 -15.04
CA GLN A 128 0.22 -6.42 -13.82
C GLN A 128 -0.29 -7.32 -12.68
N GLN A 129 0.63 -7.74 -11.81
CA GLN A 129 0.32 -8.51 -10.61
C GLN A 129 0.96 -7.84 -9.42
N LEU A 130 0.18 -7.66 -8.37
CA LEU A 130 0.60 -6.97 -7.18
C LEU A 130 0.33 -7.84 -5.97
N LEU A 131 1.25 -7.80 -5.00
CA LEU A 131 1.13 -8.56 -3.76
C LEU A 131 1.20 -7.63 -2.57
N LEU A 132 0.17 -7.71 -1.73
CA LEU A 132 0.12 -7.07 -0.43
C LEU A 132 0.34 -8.08 0.69
N HIS A 133 1.46 -7.92 1.39
CA HIS A 133 1.72 -8.62 2.65
C HIS A 133 1.48 -7.64 3.80
N ALA A 134 0.59 -7.99 4.72
CA ALA A 134 0.38 -7.26 5.97
C ALA A 134 0.62 -8.20 7.16
N ASP A 135 1.21 -7.69 8.24
CA ASP A 135 1.34 -8.44 9.50
C ASP A 135 0.00 -8.52 10.28
N CYS A 136 -1.11 -8.59 9.56
CA CYS A 136 -2.45 -8.80 10.09
C CYS A 136 -3.32 -9.56 9.08
N PRO A 137 -4.34 -10.30 9.55
CA PRO A 137 -5.33 -10.88 8.67
C PRO A 137 -6.08 -9.80 7.88
N LEU A 138 -6.24 -10.03 6.58
CA LEU A 138 -7.07 -9.22 5.71
C LEU A 138 -8.41 -9.92 5.50
N HIS A 139 -9.50 -9.14 5.50
CA HIS A 139 -10.84 -9.62 5.23
C HIS A 139 -11.53 -8.72 4.21
N PRO A 140 -12.46 -9.25 3.39
CA PRO A 140 -13.26 -8.44 2.50
C PRO A 140 -14.03 -7.35 3.26
N HIS A 141 -13.99 -6.12 2.75
CA HIS A 141 -14.67 -4.97 3.32
C HIS A 141 -15.05 -4.00 2.19
N GLY A 142 -16.35 -3.75 2.02
CA GLY A 142 -16.86 -2.97 0.88
C GLY A 142 -16.43 -3.59 -0.45
N ASP A 143 -15.82 -2.78 -1.31
CA ASP A 143 -15.27 -3.21 -2.61
C ASP A 143 -13.78 -3.56 -2.55
N GLY A 144 -13.23 -3.81 -1.36
CA GLY A 144 -11.84 -4.18 -1.16
C GLY A 144 -11.61 -4.99 0.11
N TRP A 145 -10.54 -4.67 0.83
CA TRP A 145 -10.08 -5.40 2.00
C TRP A 145 -9.71 -4.47 3.14
N ALA A 146 -9.96 -4.94 4.36
CA ALA A 146 -9.55 -4.29 5.58
C ALA A 146 -8.74 -5.23 6.46
N GLY A 147 -7.91 -4.66 7.32
CA GLY A 147 -7.15 -5.37 8.34
C GLY A 147 -6.94 -4.49 9.56
N GLN A 148 -6.77 -5.11 10.72
CA GLN A 148 -6.45 -4.40 11.96
C GLN A 148 -5.20 -4.99 12.56
N LEU A 149 -4.31 -4.10 13.03
CA LEU A 149 -3.10 -4.50 13.73
C LEU A 149 -2.87 -3.60 14.93
N SER A 150 -2.27 -4.17 15.97
CA SER A 150 -1.78 -3.45 17.13
C SER A 150 -0.27 -3.56 17.20
N VAL A 151 0.39 -2.50 17.68
CA VAL A 151 1.83 -2.49 17.94
C VAL A 151 2.08 -2.01 19.37
N ALA A 152 2.69 -2.86 20.20
CA ALA A 152 3.13 -2.49 21.53
C ALA A 152 4.57 -1.93 21.52
N ALA A 153 4.96 -1.27 22.60
CA ALA A 153 6.32 -0.74 22.77
C ALA A 153 7.39 -1.82 22.51
N GLY A 154 8.33 -1.52 21.61
CA GLY A 154 9.40 -2.44 21.19
C GLY A 154 9.00 -3.45 20.10
N GLU A 155 7.72 -3.55 19.76
CA GLU A 155 7.27 -4.37 18.64
C GLU A 155 7.40 -3.65 17.30
N ARG A 156 7.46 -4.48 16.25
CA ARG A 156 7.41 -4.02 14.87
C ARG A 156 6.36 -4.80 14.09
N ARG A 157 5.72 -4.09 13.17
CA ARG A 157 4.79 -4.62 12.15
C ARG A 157 5.12 -4.00 10.80
N ARG A 158 4.74 -4.65 9.72
CA ARG A 158 4.93 -4.12 8.36
C ARG A 158 3.70 -4.27 7.48
N LEU A 159 3.64 -3.36 6.51
CA LEU A 159 2.83 -3.48 5.31
C LEU A 159 3.77 -3.41 4.11
N HIS A 160 3.74 -4.40 3.23
CA HIS A 160 4.61 -4.45 2.08
C HIS A 160 3.78 -4.71 0.82
N TRP A 161 3.74 -3.69 -0.03
CA TRP A 161 3.16 -3.73 -1.36
C TRP A 161 4.25 -3.96 -2.39
N ARG A 162 4.10 -4.95 -3.26
CA ARG A 162 5.09 -5.26 -4.31
C ARG A 162 4.41 -5.42 -5.65
N LEU A 163 4.99 -4.80 -6.68
CA LEU A 163 4.74 -5.20 -8.05
C LEU A 163 5.55 -6.48 -8.32
N LEU A 164 4.86 -7.56 -8.63
CA LEU A 164 5.49 -8.79 -9.07
C LEU A 164 5.96 -8.57 -10.51
N ALA A 165 7.22 -8.91 -10.79
CA ALA A 165 7.72 -8.93 -12.15
C ALA A 165 6.79 -9.84 -12.97
N GLY A 166 6.13 -9.27 -13.98
CA GLY A 166 5.24 -10.04 -14.84
C GLY A 166 6.02 -11.22 -15.39
N LEU A 167 5.47 -12.43 -15.25
CA LEU A 167 5.81 -13.48 -16.20
C LEU A 167 5.35 -12.92 -17.55
N TYR A 168 6.25 -12.34 -18.33
CA TYR A 168 6.03 -12.20 -19.76
C TYR A 168 5.98 -13.63 -20.32
N SER A 169 4.84 -14.31 -20.16
CA SER A 169 4.50 -15.42 -21.03
C SER A 169 4.32 -14.79 -22.41
N GLY A 170 5.31 -15.02 -23.27
CA GLY A 170 5.27 -14.54 -24.64
C GLY A 170 3.96 -14.97 -25.27
N PHE A 171 3.14 -14.00 -25.65
CA PHE A 171 2.17 -14.19 -26.73
C PHE A 171 2.97 -14.29 -28.03
N GLY A 172 3.63 -15.44 -28.21
CA GLY A 172 3.98 -15.97 -29.52
C GLY A 172 2.68 -16.46 -30.14
N SER A 173 2.05 -15.57 -30.91
CA SER A 173 0.92 -15.88 -31.79
C SER A 173 1.29 -17.04 -32.73
N ALA A 174 0.79 -18.24 -32.41
CA ALA A 174 0.57 -19.28 -33.40
C ALA A 174 -0.82 -19.04 -34.03
N HIS A 175 -0.87 -18.11 -34.98
CA HIS A 175 -1.95 -18.08 -35.96
C HIS A 175 -1.37 -18.40 -37.34
N VAL A 176 -1.71 -19.62 -37.75
CA VAL A 176 -1.83 -20.14 -39.11
C VAL A 176 -1.98 -19.05 -40.17
N PHE A 177 -1.04 -19.01 -41.13
CA PHE A 177 -1.28 -19.06 -42.58
C PHE A 177 -0.05 -19.65 -43.28
#